data_AF-A0AAW4S705-F1
#
_entry.id   AF-A0AAW4S705-F1
#
_cell.length_a   1.000
_cell.length_b   1.000
_cell.length_c   1.000
_cell.angle_alpha   90.00
_cell.angle_beta   90.00
_cell.angle_gamma   90.00
#
_symmetry.space_group_name_H-M   'P 1'
#
loop_
_entity.id
_entity.type
_entity.pdbx_description
1 polymer ?
#
loop_
_entity_poly.entity_id
_entity_poly.type
_entity_poly.pdbx_seq_one_letter_code
_entity_poly.pdbx_strand_id
1 'polypeptide(L)'
;MSSLAATVQNIFDEPGCAKNGSKSEAERRNGCTKQLQPGSAAGGCAFDGAKVALQPFTDVAHLVHGPIACEGNSWDNRGAASSGSDLWRTAFTTDLSETDIVFGGEKRLCKAIKEIIDKCDPSAIFVYQTCIPAMIGDDINAVCKAASRRFSKPVIPINSPGFVGSKNLGNKLAGEALLDYVIGTREPDYTTPYDINLIGEYNLAGELWQVKPLLDELGVRILCCISGNGKYREVASSHRARAAMLVCSKSMINVARKMEQRYGIPFFEGSFYGIQDSSESLRQIARLLVERGAPTDLLGRTEALIAREEAWAWGAIEPYKPRFEGKKALLMTGGVKSWSVVAALQEAGLEVVGTSVKKSTNEDKERIKELMGHDAHMIENMTPREMYEMLKGAKADIMLSGGKSQFVALKAAVPWLDINQERCHAYMGYVGMVKLVEEIDKSLSSPMWKQLRRPAPWEAFAKAMEQMQSPATALADPALAEKSRRARKICMCNRVDLGTIEDAIYAHRLRSVEAVREHTNAVGGCCQRRIEEILVSEPSAMRQAAE
;
A
#
# COMPACT_ATOMS: atom_id res chain seq x y z
N MET A 1 0.18 -9.44 38.75
CA MET A 1 0.15 -9.11 37.31
C MET A 1 1.49 -8.48 36.96
N SER A 2 2.08 -8.82 35.82
CA SER A 2 3.35 -8.21 35.40
C SER A 2 3.14 -6.73 35.11
N SER A 3 4.15 -5.91 35.36
CA SER A 3 4.13 -4.51 34.92
C SER A 3 4.12 -4.43 33.39
N LEU A 4 3.64 -3.32 32.82
CA LEU A 4 3.69 -3.09 31.37
C LEU A 4 5.11 -3.27 30.81
N ALA A 5 6.11 -2.79 31.54
CA ALA A 5 7.52 -2.97 31.17
C ALA A 5 7.90 -4.46 31.09
N ALA A 6 7.50 -5.27 32.08
CA ALA A 6 7.76 -6.71 32.07
C ALA A 6 7.01 -7.43 30.93
N THR A 7 5.76 -7.04 30.64
CA THR A 7 5.01 -7.58 29.50
C THR A 7 5.69 -7.24 28.17
N VAL A 8 6.14 -6.00 27.99
CA VAL A 8 6.91 -5.58 26.80
C VAL A 8 8.20 -6.39 26.65
N GLN A 9 8.94 -6.60 27.75
CA GLN A 9 10.14 -7.43 27.73
C GLN A 9 9.86 -8.88 27.32
N ASN A 10 8.81 -9.49 27.87
CA ASN A 10 8.39 -10.85 27.48
C ASN A 10 8.00 -10.93 26.00
N ILE A 11 7.35 -9.90 25.47
CA ILE A 11 7.01 -9.80 24.04
C ILE A 11 8.28 -9.69 23.17
N PHE A 12 9.31 -9.01 23.66
CA PHE A 12 10.58 -8.89 22.95
C PHE A 12 11.39 -10.18 22.94
N ASP A 13 11.23 -11.06 23.94
CA ASP A 13 11.83 -12.39 23.95
C ASP A 13 10.95 -13.46 23.28
N GLU A 14 9.99 -13.07 22.44
CA GLU A 14 9.10 -14.00 21.74
C GLU A 14 9.91 -14.91 20.79
N PRO A 15 10.03 -16.23 21.06
CA PRO A 15 10.88 -17.13 20.27
C PRO A 15 10.28 -17.46 18.90
N GLY A 16 8.95 -17.40 18.74
CA GLY A 16 8.28 -17.55 17.44
C GLY A 16 8.48 -16.35 16.51
N CYS A 17 9.12 -15.28 16.98
CA CYS A 17 9.49 -14.15 16.14
C CYS A 17 10.78 -14.47 15.37
N ALA A 18 10.71 -14.57 14.04
CA ALA A 18 11.87 -14.84 13.19
C ALA A 18 13.04 -13.85 13.38
N LYS A 19 12.78 -12.59 13.76
CA LYS A 19 13.85 -11.61 14.08
C LYS A 19 14.60 -11.94 15.37
N ASN A 20 14.01 -12.73 16.25
CA ASN A 20 14.59 -13.19 17.50
C ASN A 20 15.20 -14.59 17.36
N GLY A 21 14.68 -15.43 16.48
CA GLY A 21 15.22 -16.78 16.24
C GLY A 21 16.70 -16.79 15.82
N SER A 22 17.18 -15.73 15.17
CA SER A 22 18.59 -15.58 14.77
C SER A 22 19.46 -14.81 15.77
N LYS A 23 18.94 -14.45 16.94
CA LYS A 23 19.63 -13.62 17.95
C LYS A 23 20.00 -14.45 19.17
N SER A 24 21.16 -14.15 19.78
CA SER A 24 21.51 -14.70 21.09
C SER A 24 20.48 -14.30 22.16
N GLU A 25 20.42 -15.04 23.27
CA GLU A 25 19.47 -14.74 24.36
C GLU A 25 19.63 -13.30 24.91
N ALA A 26 20.87 -12.80 24.98
CA ALA A 26 21.15 -11.43 25.36
C ALA A 26 20.61 -10.40 24.34
N GLU A 27 20.74 -10.68 23.04
CA GLU A 27 20.26 -9.80 21.97
C GLU A 27 18.73 -9.83 21.80
N ARG A 28 18.08 -10.95 22.17
CA ARG A 28 16.61 -11.06 22.18
C ARG A 28 15.97 -10.12 23.20
N ARG A 29 16.56 -10.02 24.40
CA ARG A 29 16.13 -9.09 25.45
C ARG A 29 16.21 -7.61 25.05
N ASN A 30 17.07 -7.27 24.07
CA ASN A 30 17.16 -5.91 23.52
C ASN A 30 16.05 -5.58 22.52
N GLY A 31 15.21 -6.54 22.13
CA GLY A 31 14.01 -6.34 21.30
C GLY A 31 14.26 -5.79 19.89
N CYS A 32 13.17 -5.47 19.18
CA CYS A 32 13.20 -4.73 17.91
C CYS A 32 13.14 -3.22 18.20
N THR A 33 14.20 -2.68 18.79
CA THR A 33 14.29 -1.33 19.36
C THR A 33 14.73 -0.25 18.37
N LYS A 34 14.59 -0.47 17.05
CA LYS A 34 14.99 0.55 16.07
C LYS A 34 14.19 1.83 16.30
N GLN A 35 14.85 2.80 16.93
CA GLN A 35 14.26 4.08 17.27
C GLN A 35 13.89 4.79 15.97
N LEU A 36 12.67 5.32 15.94
CA LEU A 36 12.19 6.05 14.79
C LEU A 36 13.01 7.34 14.66
N GLN A 37 13.50 7.61 13.45
CA GLN A 37 14.21 8.87 13.22
C GLN A 37 13.21 10.03 13.28
N PRO A 38 13.42 11.06 14.12
CA PRO A 38 12.58 12.25 14.12
C PRO A 38 12.44 12.86 12.72
N GLY A 39 11.24 13.27 12.34
CA GLY A 39 10.93 13.75 10.98
C GLY A 39 10.68 12.65 9.94
N SER A 40 10.91 11.37 10.26
CA SER A 40 10.55 10.25 9.38
C SER A 40 9.13 9.75 9.63
N ALA A 41 8.46 9.26 8.57
CA ALA A 41 7.15 8.64 8.69
C ALA A 41 7.26 7.27 9.40
N ALA A 42 6.82 7.24 10.66
CA ALA A 42 6.97 6.09 11.57
C ALA A 42 5.84 5.04 11.49
N GLY A 43 4.75 5.33 10.80
CA GLY A 43 3.52 4.54 10.91
C GLY A 43 2.74 4.86 12.19
N GLY A 44 1.88 3.93 12.62
CA GLY A 44 1.05 4.10 13.83
C GLY A 44 1.75 3.71 15.13
N CYS A 45 1.16 4.12 16.26
CA CYS A 45 1.65 3.86 17.61
C CYS A 45 1.07 2.56 18.21
N ALA A 46 1.52 2.17 19.41
CA ALA A 46 1.04 0.98 20.10
C ALA A 46 -0.47 0.99 20.37
N PHE A 47 -1.06 2.15 20.73
CA PHE A 47 -2.51 2.29 20.88
C PHE A 47 -3.25 1.97 19.57
N ASP A 48 -2.82 2.58 18.45
CA ASP A 48 -3.40 2.32 17.12
C ASP A 48 -3.36 0.82 16.82
N GLY A 49 -2.24 0.14 17.10
CA GLY A 49 -2.14 -1.31 16.95
C GLY A 49 -3.15 -2.08 17.78
N ALA A 50 -3.18 -1.83 19.09
CA ALA A 50 -4.06 -2.56 20.01
C ALA A 50 -5.55 -2.36 19.69
N LYS A 51 -5.98 -1.12 19.41
CA LYS A 51 -7.37 -0.82 19.01
C LYS A 51 -7.70 -1.51 17.70
N VAL A 52 -6.86 -1.37 16.68
CA VAL A 52 -7.06 -1.98 15.36
C VAL A 52 -7.11 -3.52 15.42
N ALA A 53 -6.35 -4.14 16.32
CA ALA A 53 -6.33 -5.59 16.47
C ALA A 53 -7.59 -6.16 17.12
N LEU A 54 -8.25 -5.40 18.01
CA LEU A 54 -9.35 -5.90 18.83
C LEU A 54 -10.71 -5.29 18.48
N GLN A 55 -10.75 -4.11 17.86
CA GLN A 55 -11.99 -3.40 17.53
C GLN A 55 -13.02 -4.24 16.74
N PRO A 56 -12.62 -5.17 15.86
CA PRO A 56 -13.60 -6.02 15.15
C PRO A 56 -14.42 -7.00 16.02
N PHE A 57 -14.24 -7.04 17.35
CA PHE A 57 -15.13 -7.78 18.25
C PHE A 57 -16.48 -7.08 18.41
N THR A 58 -17.49 -7.63 17.75
CA THR A 58 -18.74 -6.94 17.40
C THR A 58 -19.63 -6.54 18.59
N ASP A 59 -19.60 -7.32 19.67
CA ASP A 59 -20.44 -7.15 20.86
C ASP A 59 -19.70 -6.54 22.07
N VAL A 60 -18.50 -6.02 21.84
CA VAL A 60 -17.64 -5.39 22.84
C VAL A 60 -17.69 -3.86 22.71
N ALA A 61 -17.78 -3.16 23.83
CA ALA A 61 -17.58 -1.72 23.84
C ALA A 61 -16.08 -1.39 24.00
N HIS A 62 -15.53 -0.64 23.05
CA HIS A 62 -14.11 -0.28 23.03
C HIS A 62 -13.91 1.15 23.56
N LEU A 63 -13.69 1.27 24.88
CA LEU A 63 -13.51 2.54 25.58
C LEU A 63 -12.05 3.01 25.53
N VAL A 64 -11.80 4.15 24.89
CA VAL A 64 -10.49 4.80 24.88
C VAL A 64 -10.36 5.75 26.05
N HIS A 65 -9.45 5.43 26.97
CA HIS A 65 -9.11 6.31 28.06
C HIS A 65 -8.03 7.30 27.62
N GLY A 66 -8.45 8.54 27.36
CA GLY A 66 -7.59 9.60 26.85
C GLY A 66 -8.38 10.84 26.41
N PRO A 67 -7.68 11.87 25.90
CA PRO A 67 -8.31 12.98 25.18
C PRO A 67 -9.02 12.50 23.89
N ILE A 68 -9.97 13.28 23.37
CA ILE A 68 -10.79 12.92 22.19
C ILE A 68 -9.98 12.45 20.97
N ALA A 69 -8.80 13.02 20.72
CA ALA A 69 -8.07 12.83 19.47
C ALA A 69 -7.69 11.37 19.18
N CYS A 70 -7.43 10.55 20.21
CA CYS A 70 -7.08 9.14 19.99
C CYS A 70 -8.26 8.36 19.39
N GLU A 71 -9.46 8.53 19.92
CA GLU A 71 -10.66 7.88 19.37
C GLU A 71 -11.13 8.58 18.10
N GLY A 72 -11.19 9.92 18.07
CA GLY A 72 -11.68 10.68 16.92
C GLY A 72 -10.94 10.38 15.61
N ASN A 73 -9.63 10.12 15.66
CA ASN A 73 -8.84 9.75 14.47
C ASN A 73 -8.88 8.25 14.14
N SER A 74 -9.22 7.38 15.10
CA SER A 74 -9.23 5.92 14.92
C SER A 74 -10.64 5.33 14.78
N TRP A 75 -11.67 6.16 14.85
CA TRP A 75 -13.07 5.75 14.77
C TRP A 75 -13.39 5.09 13.42
N ASP A 76 -13.74 3.80 13.48
CA ASP A 76 -14.21 2.95 12.36
C ASP A 76 -13.38 3.04 11.05
N ASN A 77 -12.06 3.15 11.18
CA ASN A 77 -11.18 3.45 10.04
C ASN A 77 -10.71 2.24 9.20
N ARG A 78 -11.25 1.03 9.43
CA ARG A 78 -10.80 -0.21 8.76
C ARG A 78 -11.80 -0.88 7.84
N GLY A 79 -13.05 -0.42 7.79
CA GLY A 79 -14.07 -1.06 6.95
C GLY A 79 -14.23 -2.56 7.21
N ALA A 80 -14.03 -3.01 8.45
CA ALA A 80 -14.31 -4.39 8.83
C ALA A 80 -15.81 -4.65 8.70
N ALA A 81 -16.17 -5.75 8.06
CA ALA A 81 -17.55 -6.17 7.94
C ALA A 81 -17.96 -6.97 9.18
N SER A 82 -19.20 -6.76 9.62
CA SER A 82 -19.76 -7.40 10.81
C SER A 82 -21.16 -7.91 10.52
N SER A 83 -21.57 -8.92 11.28
CA SER A 83 -22.92 -9.45 11.34
C SER A 83 -23.36 -9.48 12.80
N GLY A 84 -24.58 -9.04 13.09
CA GLY A 84 -25.09 -9.00 14.47
C GLY A 84 -24.95 -7.60 15.08
N SER A 85 -24.20 -7.49 16.18
CA SER A 85 -24.05 -6.22 16.91
C SER A 85 -23.15 -5.24 16.17
N ASP A 86 -23.54 -3.96 16.13
CA ASP A 86 -22.73 -2.86 15.63
C ASP A 86 -22.14 -1.99 16.75
N LEU A 87 -22.20 -2.47 18.01
CA LEU A 87 -21.71 -1.71 19.16
C LEU A 87 -20.24 -1.31 19.03
N TRP A 88 -19.42 -2.19 18.45
CA TRP A 88 -17.99 -1.97 18.19
C TRP A 88 -17.68 -0.78 17.27
N ARG A 89 -18.65 -0.36 16.44
CA ARG A 89 -18.57 0.84 15.58
C ARG A 89 -18.88 2.12 16.36
N THR A 90 -19.44 2.03 17.56
CA THR A 90 -19.68 3.21 18.40
C THR A 90 -18.39 3.64 19.06
N ALA A 91 -18.04 4.93 18.92
CA ALA A 91 -16.87 5.50 19.57
C ALA A 91 -17.14 5.77 21.05
N PHE A 92 -16.34 5.17 21.92
CA PHE A 92 -16.36 5.44 23.36
C PHE A 92 -15.03 6.04 23.79
N THR A 93 -15.07 7.18 24.46
CA THR A 93 -13.88 7.82 25.02
C THR A 93 -14.21 8.45 26.37
N THR A 94 -13.20 8.54 27.25
CA THR A 94 -13.33 9.36 28.45
C THR A 94 -13.26 10.85 28.14
N ASP A 95 -12.67 11.23 27.00
CA ASP A 95 -12.43 12.62 26.60
C ASP A 95 -11.85 13.51 27.71
N LEU A 96 -10.67 13.12 28.19
CA LEU A 96 -10.03 13.75 29.36
C LEU A 96 -9.86 15.27 29.16
N SER A 97 -10.34 16.04 30.13
CA SER A 97 -10.12 17.48 30.20
C SER A 97 -8.81 17.79 30.94
N GLU A 98 -8.39 19.06 30.95
CA GLU A 98 -7.24 19.51 31.75
C GLU A 98 -7.39 19.15 33.23
N THR A 99 -8.60 19.22 33.78
CA THR A 99 -8.88 18.84 35.17
C THR A 99 -8.57 17.37 35.42
N ASP A 100 -8.95 16.47 34.50
CA ASP A 100 -8.63 15.05 34.64
C ASP A 100 -7.12 14.78 34.51
N ILE A 101 -6.41 15.59 33.70
CA ILE A 101 -4.96 15.48 33.57
C ILE A 101 -4.25 15.89 34.86
N VAL A 102 -4.73 16.94 35.52
CA VAL A 102 -4.14 17.44 36.77
C VAL A 102 -4.45 16.54 37.97
N PHE A 103 -5.68 16.02 38.05
CA PHE A 103 -6.17 15.31 39.24
C PHE A 103 -6.34 13.79 39.06
N GLY A 104 -6.06 13.25 37.88
CA GLY A 104 -6.21 11.83 37.54
C GLY A 104 -7.55 11.51 36.84
N GLY A 105 -7.50 10.59 35.88
CA GLY A 105 -8.64 10.23 35.02
C GLY A 105 -9.50 9.07 35.54
N GLU A 106 -9.08 8.39 36.60
CA GLU A 106 -9.68 7.12 37.07
C GLU A 106 -11.17 7.24 37.45
N LYS A 107 -11.57 8.34 38.12
CA LYS A 107 -12.98 8.57 38.48
C LYS A 107 -13.85 8.76 37.23
N ARG A 108 -13.33 9.49 36.24
CA ARG A 108 -14.00 9.70 34.96
C ARG A 108 -14.09 8.40 34.17
N LEU A 109 -13.05 7.57 34.19
CA LEU A 109 -13.06 6.23 33.63
C LEU A 109 -14.14 5.35 34.26
N CYS A 110 -14.22 5.29 35.59
CA CYS A 110 -15.24 4.51 36.30
C CYS A 110 -16.67 4.96 35.95
N LYS A 111 -16.89 6.28 35.85
CA LYS A 111 -18.17 6.85 35.41
C LYS A 111 -18.50 6.46 33.97
N ALA A 112 -17.55 6.56 33.05
CA ALA A 112 -17.73 6.19 31.64
C ALA A 112 -18.07 4.70 31.49
N ILE A 113 -17.38 3.81 32.23
CA ILE A 113 -17.69 2.37 32.26
C ILE A 113 -19.13 2.14 32.70
N LYS A 114 -19.57 2.79 33.79
CA LYS A 114 -20.96 2.67 34.27
C LYS A 114 -21.95 3.12 33.20
N GLU A 115 -21.72 4.27 32.57
CA GLU A 115 -22.63 4.80 31.55
C GLU A 115 -22.74 3.88 30.34
N ILE A 116 -21.63 3.26 29.90
CA ILE A 116 -21.64 2.29 28.81
C ILE A 116 -22.49 1.07 29.19
N ILE A 117 -22.33 0.56 30.42
CA ILE A 117 -23.12 -0.58 30.91
C ILE A 117 -24.60 -0.22 30.96
N ASP A 118 -24.96 0.91 31.57
CA ASP A 118 -26.35 1.33 31.71
C ASP A 118 -27.05 1.56 30.35
N LYS A 119 -26.32 2.12 29.37
CA LYS A 119 -26.91 2.57 28.09
C LYS A 119 -26.84 1.50 26.99
N CYS A 120 -25.78 0.71 26.96
CA CYS A 120 -25.49 -0.19 25.84
C CYS A 120 -25.46 -1.67 26.24
N ASP A 121 -25.29 -1.97 27.53
CA ASP A 121 -25.23 -3.31 28.09
C ASP A 121 -24.33 -4.32 27.31
N PRO A 122 -23.06 -3.99 26.98
CA PRO A 122 -22.20 -4.86 26.16
C PRO A 122 -21.91 -6.23 26.80
N SER A 123 -21.45 -7.18 25.98
CA SER A 123 -20.89 -8.45 26.45
C SER A 123 -19.61 -8.27 27.27
N ALA A 124 -18.79 -7.26 26.92
CA ALA A 124 -17.59 -6.86 27.63
C ALA A 124 -17.19 -5.41 27.29
N ILE A 125 -16.34 -4.81 28.11
CA ILE A 125 -15.73 -3.50 27.85
C ILE A 125 -14.22 -3.65 27.77
N PHE A 126 -13.61 -3.26 26.65
CA PHE A 126 -12.16 -3.19 26.52
C PHE A 126 -11.72 -1.75 26.72
N VAL A 127 -10.85 -1.51 27.71
CA VAL A 127 -10.40 -0.18 28.12
C VAL A 127 -8.96 0.05 27.65
N TYR A 128 -8.77 0.97 26.71
CA TYR A 128 -7.45 1.26 26.13
C TYR A 128 -6.81 2.44 26.84
N GLN A 129 -5.64 2.24 27.44
CA GLN A 129 -4.86 3.34 28.00
C GLN A 129 -4.05 4.04 26.90
N THR A 130 -4.21 5.36 26.77
CA THR A 130 -3.43 6.21 25.86
C THR A 130 -2.26 6.89 26.59
N CYS A 131 -1.52 7.76 25.89
CA CYS A 131 -0.29 8.36 26.42
C CYS A 131 -0.49 9.15 27.73
N ILE A 132 -1.48 10.03 27.79
CA ILE A 132 -1.67 10.94 28.93
C ILE A 132 -2.02 10.18 30.22
N PRO A 133 -3.08 9.33 30.29
CA PRO A 133 -3.40 8.60 31.51
C PRO A 133 -2.26 7.69 31.98
N ALA A 134 -1.47 7.14 31.05
CA ALA A 134 -0.28 6.37 31.43
C ALA A 134 0.83 7.22 32.04
N MET A 135 1.05 8.45 31.56
CA MET A 135 2.09 9.35 32.09
C MET A 135 1.73 9.93 33.46
N ILE A 136 0.45 10.24 33.69
CA ILE A 136 -0.01 10.76 34.99
C ILE A 136 -0.18 9.65 36.04
N GLY A 137 -0.06 8.39 35.64
CA GLY A 137 -0.04 7.24 36.54
C GLY A 137 -1.41 6.62 36.86
N ASP A 138 -2.42 6.84 36.02
CA ASP A 138 -3.73 6.20 36.20
C ASP A 138 -3.60 4.67 36.16
N ASP A 139 -4.08 3.96 37.20
CA ASP A 139 -4.08 2.50 37.27
C ASP A 139 -5.38 1.92 36.70
N ILE A 140 -5.42 1.81 35.37
CA ILE A 140 -6.58 1.24 34.69
C ILE A 140 -6.83 -0.24 35.07
N ASN A 141 -5.81 -0.98 35.54
CA ASN A 141 -5.98 -2.38 35.91
C ASN A 141 -6.79 -2.48 37.21
N ALA A 142 -6.49 -1.63 38.19
CA ALA A 142 -7.26 -1.53 39.42
C ALA A 142 -8.70 -1.10 39.13
N VAL A 143 -8.90 -0.07 38.30
CA VAL A 143 -10.24 0.43 37.93
C VAL A 143 -11.05 -0.64 37.20
N CYS A 144 -10.47 -1.30 36.19
CA CYS A 144 -11.14 -2.36 35.42
C CYS A 144 -11.52 -3.55 36.32
N LYS A 145 -10.62 -3.97 37.22
CA LYS A 145 -10.88 -5.05 38.17
C LYS A 145 -12.02 -4.70 39.14
N ALA A 146 -12.03 -3.48 39.66
CA ALA A 146 -13.08 -3.00 40.56
C ALA A 146 -14.42 -2.89 39.83
N ALA A 147 -14.44 -2.31 38.63
CA ALA A 147 -15.64 -2.19 37.81
C ALA A 147 -16.21 -3.56 37.41
N SER A 148 -15.34 -4.49 37.00
CA SER A 148 -15.75 -5.85 36.62
C SER A 148 -16.47 -6.57 37.76
N ARG A 149 -15.96 -6.47 39.00
CA ARG A 149 -16.61 -7.01 40.20
C ARG A 149 -17.92 -6.29 40.51
N ARG A 150 -17.93 -4.96 40.45
CA ARG A 150 -19.08 -4.13 40.83
C ARG A 150 -20.28 -4.36 39.91
N PHE A 151 -20.02 -4.47 38.60
CA PHE A 151 -21.07 -4.56 37.60
C PHE A 151 -21.30 -5.98 37.07
N SER A 152 -20.54 -6.97 37.55
CA SER A 152 -20.59 -8.37 37.08
C SER A 152 -20.46 -8.48 35.56
N LYS A 153 -19.64 -7.62 34.96
CA LYS A 153 -19.35 -7.59 33.52
C LYS A 153 -17.85 -7.62 33.27
N PRO A 154 -17.37 -8.34 32.25
CA PRO A 154 -15.95 -8.30 31.90
C PRO A 154 -15.52 -6.88 31.50
N VAL A 155 -14.58 -6.31 32.25
CA VAL A 155 -13.93 -5.03 31.94
C VAL A 155 -12.43 -5.30 31.86
N ILE A 156 -11.87 -5.19 30.66
CA ILE A 156 -10.54 -5.70 30.32
C ILE A 156 -9.57 -4.53 30.08
N PRO A 157 -8.48 -4.41 30.86
CA PRO A 157 -7.50 -3.36 30.66
C PRO A 157 -6.56 -3.71 29.48
N ILE A 158 -6.44 -2.78 28.53
CA ILE A 158 -5.52 -2.86 27.40
C ILE A 158 -4.46 -1.76 27.58
N ASN A 159 -3.33 -2.13 28.20
CA ASN A 159 -2.22 -1.22 28.48
C ASN A 159 -1.38 -1.03 27.21
N SER A 160 -1.73 -0.05 26.38
CA SER A 160 -1.06 0.22 25.10
C SER A 160 -0.78 1.70 24.84
N PRO A 161 -0.17 2.46 25.78
CA PRO A 161 0.10 3.87 25.56
C PRO A 161 0.99 4.09 24.34
N GLY A 162 0.69 5.10 23.52
CA GLY A 162 1.31 5.24 22.19
C GLY A 162 2.84 5.36 22.20
N PHE A 163 3.43 5.89 23.26
CA PHE A 163 4.88 6.08 23.38
C PHE A 163 5.67 4.78 23.61
N VAL A 164 5.03 3.65 23.94
CA VAL A 164 5.75 2.39 24.25
C VAL A 164 6.27 1.68 23.01
N GLY A 165 5.75 2.02 21.82
CA GLY A 165 6.31 1.54 20.58
C GLY A 165 5.37 1.58 19.38
N SER A 166 5.70 0.75 18.39
CA SER A 166 5.01 0.73 17.10
C SER A 166 3.65 0.03 17.15
N LYS A 167 2.85 0.23 16.09
CA LYS A 167 1.62 -0.52 15.81
C LYS A 167 1.76 -2.04 16.02
N ASN A 168 2.86 -2.64 15.57
CA ASN A 168 3.07 -4.09 15.71
C ASN A 168 3.22 -4.51 17.18
N LEU A 169 3.85 -3.68 18.02
CA LEU A 169 3.92 -3.94 19.46
C LEU A 169 2.53 -3.82 20.09
N GLY A 170 1.74 -2.84 19.64
CA GLY A 170 0.34 -2.69 20.00
C GLY A 170 -0.50 -3.96 19.79
N ASN A 171 -0.38 -4.58 18.61
CA ASN A 171 -1.06 -5.86 18.32
C ASN A 171 -0.68 -6.93 19.34
N LYS A 172 0.63 -7.09 19.60
CA LYS A 172 1.10 -8.09 20.56
C LYS A 172 0.58 -7.83 21.98
N LEU A 173 0.58 -6.57 22.43
CA LEU A 173 0.02 -6.17 23.75
C LEU A 173 -1.47 -6.46 23.85
N ALA A 174 -2.23 -6.20 22.78
CA ALA A 174 -3.64 -6.60 22.69
C ALA A 174 -3.80 -8.13 22.79
N GLY A 175 -2.96 -8.89 22.09
CA GLY A 175 -2.93 -10.36 22.18
C GLY A 175 -2.62 -10.88 23.59
N GLU A 176 -1.67 -10.27 24.30
CA GLU A 176 -1.40 -10.60 25.71
C GLU A 176 -2.61 -10.32 26.60
N ALA A 177 -3.29 -9.20 26.41
CA ALA A 177 -4.50 -8.90 27.18
C ALA A 177 -5.62 -9.93 26.93
N LEU A 178 -5.78 -10.41 25.70
CA LEU A 178 -6.71 -11.52 25.42
C LEU A 178 -6.30 -12.79 26.17
N LEU A 179 -5.02 -13.17 26.11
CA LEU A 179 -4.50 -14.37 26.77
C LEU A 179 -4.62 -14.33 28.30
N ASP A 180 -4.42 -13.16 28.90
CA ASP A 180 -4.35 -13.02 30.36
C ASP A 180 -5.72 -12.78 31.00
N TYR A 181 -6.67 -12.16 30.27
CA TYR A 181 -7.96 -11.76 30.84
C TYR A 181 -9.19 -12.36 30.16
N VAL A 182 -9.06 -12.97 28.98
CA VAL A 182 -10.23 -13.38 28.17
C VAL A 182 -10.21 -14.86 27.80
N ILE A 183 -9.18 -15.34 27.11
CA ILE A 183 -9.11 -16.72 26.61
C ILE A 183 -9.07 -17.70 27.79
N GLY A 184 -9.97 -18.68 27.81
CA GLY A 184 -10.07 -19.67 28.89
C GLY A 184 -11.00 -19.27 30.03
N THR A 185 -11.70 -18.14 29.92
CA THR A 185 -12.61 -17.66 30.99
C THR A 185 -14.06 -18.15 30.84
N ARG A 186 -14.41 -18.77 29.71
CA ARG A 186 -15.74 -19.34 29.45
C ARG A 186 -15.65 -20.64 28.69
N GLU A 187 -16.60 -21.53 28.93
CA GLU A 187 -16.75 -22.74 28.14
C GLU A 187 -17.75 -22.54 26.98
N PRO A 188 -17.48 -23.14 25.80
CA PRO A 188 -18.46 -23.16 24.72
C PRO A 188 -19.60 -24.12 25.08
N ASP A 189 -20.79 -23.92 24.49
CA ASP A 189 -21.94 -24.81 24.74
C ASP A 189 -21.67 -26.26 24.29
N TYR A 190 -20.90 -26.42 23.21
CA TYR A 190 -20.43 -27.71 22.72
C TYR A 190 -19.13 -27.54 21.93
N THR A 191 -18.38 -28.64 21.81
CA THR A 191 -17.18 -28.73 20.98
C THR A 191 -17.34 -29.78 19.90
N THR A 192 -16.58 -29.65 18.81
CA THR A 192 -16.54 -30.63 17.73
C THR A 192 -15.09 -31.04 17.44
N PRO A 193 -14.86 -32.17 16.75
CA PRO A 193 -13.54 -32.51 16.22
C PRO A 193 -13.04 -31.54 15.14
N TYR A 194 -13.89 -30.65 14.63
CA TYR A 194 -13.62 -29.75 13.51
C TYR A 194 -13.52 -28.27 13.92
N ASP A 195 -13.41 -27.98 15.21
CA ASP A 195 -13.34 -26.61 15.73
C ASP A 195 -11.95 -26.00 15.49
N ILE A 196 -11.89 -24.85 14.82
CA ILE A 196 -10.65 -24.10 14.60
C ILE A 196 -10.73 -22.66 15.10
N ASN A 197 -9.57 -22.08 15.39
CA ASN A 197 -9.42 -20.63 15.54
C ASN A 197 -8.75 -20.02 14.32
N LEU A 198 -9.25 -18.89 13.84
CA LEU A 198 -8.54 -18.03 12.90
C LEU A 198 -7.97 -16.83 13.67
N ILE A 199 -6.65 -16.68 13.65
CA ILE A 199 -5.95 -15.63 14.40
C ILE A 199 -5.37 -14.62 13.41
N GLY A 200 -5.61 -13.34 13.62
CA GLY A 200 -5.14 -12.28 12.73
C GLY A 200 -6.02 -12.04 11.49
N GLU A 201 -7.20 -12.64 11.45
CA GLU A 201 -8.23 -12.36 10.44
C GLU A 201 -9.15 -11.23 10.95
N TYR A 202 -9.38 -10.18 10.16
CA TYR A 202 -10.07 -8.96 10.59
C TYR A 202 -11.40 -8.71 9.86
N ASN A 203 -11.80 -9.59 8.95
CA ASN A 203 -12.98 -9.50 8.09
C ASN A 203 -13.11 -8.16 7.34
N LEU A 204 -11.98 -7.63 6.87
CA LEU A 204 -11.95 -6.35 6.14
C LEU A 204 -12.71 -6.50 4.83
N ALA A 205 -13.65 -5.60 4.55
CA ALA A 205 -14.54 -5.66 3.39
C ALA A 205 -15.29 -7.02 3.21
N GLY A 206 -15.42 -7.83 4.27
CA GLY A 206 -16.09 -9.12 4.19
C GLY A 206 -15.20 -10.29 3.74
N GLU A 207 -13.87 -10.19 3.89
CA GLU A 207 -12.94 -11.26 3.50
C GLU A 207 -13.20 -12.61 4.15
N LEU A 208 -13.51 -12.64 5.45
CA LEU A 208 -13.84 -13.87 6.15
C LEU A 208 -15.07 -14.54 5.52
N TRP A 209 -16.03 -13.76 4.99
CA TRP A 209 -17.22 -14.29 4.35
C TRP A 209 -16.98 -14.92 2.98
N GLN A 210 -15.80 -14.72 2.38
CA GLN A 210 -15.39 -15.46 1.18
C GLN A 210 -14.86 -16.86 1.54
N VAL A 211 -14.28 -17.02 2.73
CA VAL A 211 -13.65 -18.26 3.18
C VAL A 211 -14.59 -19.12 4.02
N LYS A 212 -15.43 -18.49 4.85
CA LYS A 212 -16.34 -19.18 5.77
C LYS A 212 -17.24 -20.22 5.06
N PRO A 213 -17.87 -19.94 3.90
CA PRO A 213 -18.70 -20.93 3.23
C PRO A 213 -17.95 -22.20 2.83
N LEU A 214 -16.67 -22.08 2.46
CA LEU A 214 -15.80 -23.21 2.12
C LEU A 214 -15.54 -24.09 3.34
N LEU A 215 -15.27 -23.46 4.50
CA LEU A 215 -15.07 -24.17 5.76
C LEU A 215 -16.37 -24.83 6.24
N ASP A 216 -17.51 -24.13 6.13
CA ASP A 216 -18.82 -24.67 6.47
C ASP A 216 -19.17 -25.90 5.63
N GLU A 217 -18.89 -25.89 4.32
CA GLU A 217 -19.10 -27.04 3.42
C GLU A 217 -18.26 -28.26 3.82
N LEU A 218 -17.04 -28.04 4.31
CA LEU A 218 -16.19 -29.10 4.84
C LEU A 218 -16.64 -29.60 6.24
N GLY A 219 -17.58 -28.90 6.87
CA GLY A 219 -17.99 -29.15 8.25
C GLY A 219 -17.01 -28.60 9.29
N VAL A 220 -16.07 -27.75 8.86
CA VAL A 220 -15.09 -27.09 9.73
C VAL A 220 -15.72 -25.86 10.37
N ARG A 221 -15.80 -25.87 11.70
CA ARG A 221 -16.41 -24.77 12.46
C ARG A 221 -15.34 -23.80 12.93
N ILE A 222 -15.48 -22.54 12.54
CA ILE A 222 -14.70 -21.45 13.15
C ILE A 222 -15.26 -21.20 14.55
N LEU A 223 -14.57 -21.69 15.57
CA LEU A 223 -14.95 -21.48 16.98
C LEU A 223 -14.71 -20.01 17.39
N CYS A 224 -13.62 -19.43 16.91
CA CYS A 224 -13.30 -18.03 17.13
C CYS A 224 -12.51 -17.47 15.94
N CYS A 225 -12.86 -16.25 15.55
CA CYS A 225 -12.03 -15.40 14.72
C CYS A 225 -11.49 -14.25 15.59
N ILE A 226 -10.16 -14.17 15.72
CA ILE A 226 -9.46 -13.07 16.38
C ILE A 226 -8.99 -12.11 15.28
N SER A 227 -9.72 -11.04 14.97
CA SER A 227 -10.96 -10.55 15.63
C SER A 227 -12.13 -10.30 14.70
N GLY A 228 -11.97 -10.48 13.38
CA GLY A 228 -12.96 -10.13 12.37
C GLY A 228 -14.32 -10.80 12.59
N ASN A 229 -15.36 -9.98 12.79
CA ASN A 229 -16.71 -10.46 13.10
C ASN A 229 -16.81 -11.33 14.38
N GLY A 230 -15.80 -11.30 15.24
CA GLY A 230 -15.77 -12.11 16.45
C GLY A 230 -16.71 -11.58 17.53
N LYS A 231 -17.08 -12.44 18.48
CA LYS A 231 -17.80 -12.06 19.70
C LYS A 231 -16.98 -12.36 20.95
N TYR A 232 -17.25 -11.64 22.04
CA TYR A 232 -16.55 -11.83 23.30
C TYR A 232 -16.62 -13.28 23.80
N ARG A 233 -17.80 -13.90 23.70
CA ARG A 233 -17.98 -15.30 24.14
C ARG A 233 -17.05 -16.25 23.36
N GLU A 234 -16.94 -16.07 22.05
CA GLU A 234 -16.17 -16.95 21.16
C GLU A 234 -14.67 -16.88 21.51
N VAL A 235 -14.12 -15.67 21.67
CA VAL A 235 -12.73 -15.51 22.09
C VAL A 235 -12.48 -16.03 23.51
N ALA A 236 -13.44 -15.85 24.43
CA ALA A 236 -13.34 -16.37 25.79
C ALA A 236 -13.31 -17.90 25.85
N SER A 237 -13.96 -18.59 24.89
CA SER A 237 -13.98 -20.06 24.76
C SER A 237 -12.99 -20.63 23.75
N SER A 238 -12.14 -19.80 23.14
CA SER A 238 -11.25 -20.20 22.04
C SER A 238 -10.17 -21.23 22.44
N HIS A 239 -9.94 -21.44 23.74
CA HIS A 239 -9.05 -22.48 24.28
C HIS A 239 -9.55 -23.91 24.04
N ARG A 240 -10.76 -24.10 23.50
CA ARG A 240 -11.34 -25.40 23.15
C ARG A 240 -11.17 -25.82 21.69
N ALA A 241 -10.57 -24.99 20.85
CA ALA A 241 -10.32 -25.35 19.45
C ALA A 241 -9.37 -26.55 19.32
N ARG A 242 -9.47 -27.27 18.20
CA ARG A 242 -8.61 -28.41 17.86
C ARG A 242 -7.32 -28.01 17.19
N ALA A 243 -7.36 -26.94 16.41
CA ALA A 243 -6.23 -26.32 15.72
C ALA A 243 -6.45 -24.81 15.58
N ALA A 244 -5.38 -24.08 15.25
CA ALA A 244 -5.45 -22.67 14.90
C ALA A 244 -4.72 -22.38 13.60
N MET A 245 -5.18 -21.37 12.87
CA MET A 245 -4.47 -20.81 11.72
C MET A 245 -4.14 -19.36 12.02
N LEU A 246 -2.87 -18.99 11.86
CA LEU A 246 -2.45 -17.59 11.87
C LEU A 246 -2.59 -17.03 10.45
N VAL A 247 -3.65 -16.28 10.21
CA VAL A 247 -4.00 -15.73 8.90
C VAL A 247 -3.23 -14.44 8.68
N CYS A 248 -2.29 -14.46 7.73
CA CYS A 248 -1.61 -13.27 7.20
C CYS A 248 -1.18 -12.25 8.30
N SER A 249 -0.78 -12.71 9.50
CA SER A 249 -0.40 -11.80 10.59
C SER A 249 0.51 -12.38 11.66
N LYS A 250 1.84 -12.35 11.45
CA LYS A 250 2.84 -12.57 12.52
C LYS A 250 2.75 -11.55 13.67
N SER A 251 1.86 -10.55 13.59
CA SER A 251 1.64 -9.58 14.66
C SER A 251 0.93 -10.16 15.89
N MET A 252 0.29 -11.33 15.75
CA MET A 252 -0.37 -12.07 16.84
C MET A 252 0.24 -13.46 17.06
N ILE A 253 1.47 -13.69 16.59
CA ILE A 253 2.17 -14.99 16.76
C ILE A 253 2.30 -15.40 18.23
N ASN A 254 2.43 -14.42 19.13
CA ASN A 254 2.48 -14.65 20.58
C ASN A 254 1.18 -15.29 21.09
N VAL A 255 0.03 -14.97 20.49
CA VAL A 255 -1.26 -15.61 20.82
C VAL A 255 -1.22 -17.07 20.40
N ALA A 256 -0.90 -17.35 19.14
CA ALA A 256 -0.87 -18.71 18.60
C ALA A 256 0.10 -19.61 19.39
N ARG A 257 1.36 -19.19 19.58
CA ARG A 257 2.35 -19.94 20.37
C ARG A 257 1.92 -20.15 21.81
N LYS A 258 1.39 -19.13 22.49
CA LYS A 258 0.94 -19.30 23.89
C LYS A 258 -0.31 -20.16 23.99
N MET A 259 -1.18 -20.19 22.99
CA MET A 259 -2.30 -21.13 22.94
C MET A 259 -1.81 -22.57 22.75
N GLU A 260 -0.80 -22.79 21.91
CA GLU A 260 -0.13 -24.08 21.79
C GLU A 260 0.48 -24.51 23.13
N GLN A 261 1.21 -23.63 23.80
CA GLN A 261 1.85 -23.93 25.09
C GLN A 261 0.87 -24.14 26.25
N ARG A 262 -0.17 -23.30 26.36
CA ARG A 262 -1.12 -23.33 27.49
C ARG A 262 -2.22 -24.37 27.30
N TYR A 263 -2.61 -24.66 26.05
CA TYR A 263 -3.80 -25.46 25.74
C TYR A 263 -3.54 -26.62 24.76
N GLY A 264 -2.32 -26.77 24.23
CA GLY A 264 -1.98 -27.84 23.29
C GLY A 264 -2.70 -27.72 21.94
N ILE A 265 -2.99 -26.49 21.52
CA ILE A 265 -3.64 -26.19 20.22
C ILE A 265 -2.53 -25.96 19.18
N PRO A 266 -2.27 -26.92 18.26
CA PRO A 266 -1.29 -26.72 17.21
C PRO A 266 -1.75 -25.61 16.27
N PHE A 267 -0.78 -24.91 15.68
CA PHE A 267 -1.07 -23.87 14.70
C PHE A 267 -0.12 -23.92 13.51
N PHE A 268 -0.56 -23.32 12.41
CA PHE A 268 0.27 -23.05 11.25
C PHE A 268 0.03 -21.63 10.73
N GLU A 269 0.93 -21.13 9.90
CA GLU A 269 0.76 -19.87 9.19
C GLU A 269 0.28 -20.13 7.77
N GLY A 270 -0.79 -19.44 7.36
CA GLY A 270 -1.29 -19.55 5.99
C GLY A 270 -1.94 -18.27 5.47
N SER A 271 -2.39 -18.36 4.22
CA SER A 271 -2.90 -17.23 3.43
C SER A 271 -4.12 -17.66 2.64
N PHE A 272 -5.13 -16.79 2.59
CA PHE A 272 -6.23 -16.88 1.64
C PHE A 272 -6.11 -15.88 0.49
N TYR A 273 -4.96 -15.22 0.32
CA TYR A 273 -4.68 -14.43 -0.88
C TYR A 273 -4.01 -15.32 -1.91
N GLY A 274 -4.62 -15.47 -3.09
CA GLY A 274 -4.18 -16.39 -4.14
C GLY A 274 -5.00 -17.68 -4.16
N ILE A 275 -5.15 -18.28 -5.34
CA ILE A 275 -5.87 -19.53 -5.57
C ILE A 275 -5.11 -20.67 -4.88
N GLN A 276 -3.80 -20.80 -5.14
CA GLN A 276 -3.01 -21.92 -4.62
C GLN A 276 -2.79 -21.81 -3.12
N ASP A 277 -2.53 -20.60 -2.61
CA ASP A 277 -2.38 -20.34 -1.18
C ASP A 277 -3.66 -20.67 -0.40
N SER A 278 -4.83 -20.34 -0.97
CA SER A 278 -6.13 -20.71 -0.38
C SER A 278 -6.28 -22.23 -0.32
N SER A 279 -5.95 -22.93 -1.41
CA SER A 279 -5.99 -24.40 -1.46
C SER A 279 -5.05 -25.04 -0.44
N GLU A 280 -3.82 -24.54 -0.32
CA GLU A 280 -2.86 -25.07 0.65
C GLU A 280 -3.30 -24.81 2.09
N SER A 281 -3.89 -23.65 2.38
CA SER A 281 -4.45 -23.36 3.70
C SER A 281 -5.60 -24.32 4.06
N LEU A 282 -6.48 -24.64 3.10
CA LEU A 282 -7.55 -25.63 3.31
C LEU A 282 -6.98 -27.03 3.56
N ARG A 283 -5.94 -27.44 2.82
CA ARG A 283 -5.24 -28.73 3.04
C ARG A 283 -4.61 -28.79 4.42
N GLN A 284 -3.93 -27.75 4.87
CA GLN A 284 -3.27 -27.72 6.18
C GLN A 284 -4.28 -27.75 7.33
N ILE A 285 -5.41 -27.03 7.21
CA ILE A 285 -6.53 -27.14 8.16
C ILE A 285 -7.01 -28.59 8.23
N ALA A 286 -7.30 -29.21 7.08
CA ALA A 286 -7.81 -30.59 7.04
C ALA A 286 -6.84 -31.60 7.64
N ARG A 287 -5.54 -31.51 7.28
CA ARG A 287 -4.47 -32.36 7.83
C ARG A 287 -4.38 -32.24 9.36
N LEU A 288 -4.28 -31.01 9.89
CA LEU A 288 -4.19 -30.80 11.33
C LEU A 288 -5.44 -31.29 12.07
N LEU A 289 -6.63 -31.09 11.53
CA LEU A 289 -7.85 -31.59 12.16
C LEU A 289 -7.88 -33.12 12.20
N VAL A 290 -7.46 -33.81 11.13
CA VAL A 290 -7.36 -35.27 11.09
C VAL A 290 -6.34 -35.79 12.10
N GLU A 291 -5.15 -35.17 12.18
CA GLU A 291 -4.15 -35.48 13.22
C GLU A 291 -4.69 -35.29 14.64
N ARG A 292 -5.69 -34.41 14.80
CA ARG A 292 -6.37 -34.10 16.06
C ARG A 292 -7.64 -34.91 16.31
N GLY A 293 -7.90 -35.93 15.48
CA GLY A 293 -8.97 -36.90 15.67
C GLY A 293 -10.24 -36.64 14.86
N ALA A 294 -10.19 -35.75 13.87
CA ALA A 294 -11.25 -35.66 12.87
C ALA A 294 -11.23 -36.87 11.90
N PRO A 295 -12.38 -37.32 11.40
CA PRO A 295 -12.49 -38.35 10.36
C PRO A 295 -11.61 -38.11 9.13
N THR A 296 -10.95 -39.16 8.64
CA THR A 296 -9.96 -39.11 7.54
C THR A 296 -10.57 -38.78 6.18
N ASP A 297 -11.88 -38.98 6.00
CA ASP A 297 -12.60 -38.59 4.78
C ASP A 297 -12.59 -37.06 4.55
N LEU A 298 -12.30 -36.26 5.60
CA LEU A 298 -12.13 -34.82 5.49
C LEU A 298 -11.09 -34.46 4.41
N LEU A 299 -9.99 -35.20 4.32
CA LEU A 299 -8.95 -34.96 3.31
C LEU A 299 -9.50 -35.11 1.88
N GLY A 300 -10.29 -36.16 1.63
CA GLY A 300 -10.88 -36.41 0.32
C GLY A 300 -11.94 -35.35 -0.06
N ARG A 301 -12.77 -34.94 0.90
CA ARG A 301 -13.74 -33.85 0.71
C ARG A 301 -13.04 -32.51 0.46
N THR A 302 -11.94 -32.24 1.15
CA THR A 302 -11.12 -31.04 0.93
C THR A 302 -10.53 -31.00 -0.47
N GLU A 303 -9.93 -32.08 -0.97
CA GLU A 303 -9.40 -32.09 -2.35
C GLU A 303 -10.50 -31.97 -3.41
N ALA A 304 -11.68 -32.58 -3.19
CA ALA A 304 -12.81 -32.43 -4.11
C ALA A 304 -13.32 -30.98 -4.17
N LEU A 305 -13.42 -30.31 -3.03
CA LEU A 305 -13.76 -28.89 -2.94
C LEU A 305 -12.70 -28.05 -3.67
N ILE A 306 -11.41 -28.26 -3.36
CA ILE A 306 -10.30 -27.52 -3.98
C ILE A 306 -10.33 -27.67 -5.50
N ALA A 307 -10.46 -28.89 -6.02
CA ALA A 307 -10.47 -29.12 -7.46
C ALA A 307 -11.62 -28.37 -8.16
N ARG A 308 -12.81 -28.34 -7.53
CA ARG A 308 -13.96 -27.59 -8.04
C ARG A 308 -13.69 -26.08 -8.05
N GLU A 309 -13.25 -25.53 -6.92
CA GLU A 309 -13.06 -24.09 -6.75
C GLU A 309 -11.89 -23.56 -7.59
N GLU A 310 -10.78 -24.31 -7.68
CA GLU A 310 -9.65 -23.97 -8.54
C GLU A 310 -10.07 -23.96 -10.01
N ALA A 311 -10.76 -25.00 -10.49
CA ALA A 311 -11.20 -25.06 -11.89
C ALA A 311 -12.08 -23.84 -12.26
N TRP A 312 -12.99 -23.45 -11.35
CA TRP A 312 -13.80 -22.25 -11.53
C TRP A 312 -12.94 -20.97 -11.51
N ALA A 313 -12.08 -20.79 -10.50
CA ALA A 313 -11.30 -19.58 -10.32
C ALA A 313 -10.31 -19.36 -11.47
N TRP A 314 -9.59 -20.41 -11.90
CA TRP A 314 -8.70 -20.35 -13.05
C TRP A 314 -9.44 -19.99 -14.33
N GLY A 315 -10.60 -20.63 -14.58
CA GLY A 315 -11.45 -20.28 -15.72
C GLY A 315 -11.97 -18.84 -15.69
N ALA A 316 -12.26 -18.31 -14.49
CA ALA A 316 -12.75 -16.96 -14.31
C ALA A 316 -11.65 -15.90 -14.52
N ILE A 317 -10.40 -16.18 -14.17
CA ILE A 317 -9.28 -15.22 -14.38
C ILE A 317 -8.63 -15.35 -15.76
N GLU A 318 -8.81 -16.47 -16.46
CA GLU A 318 -8.21 -16.72 -17.79
C GLU A 318 -8.43 -15.58 -18.80
N PRO A 319 -9.63 -14.97 -18.93
CA PRO A 319 -9.86 -13.87 -19.87
C PRO A 319 -9.01 -12.60 -19.61
N TYR A 320 -8.45 -12.46 -18.40
CA TYR A 320 -7.64 -11.31 -18.01
C TYR A 320 -6.15 -11.49 -18.34
N LYS A 321 -5.66 -12.73 -18.46
CA LYS A 321 -4.22 -12.99 -18.68
C LYS A 321 -3.64 -12.25 -19.89
N PRO A 322 -4.28 -12.22 -21.08
CA PRO A 322 -3.76 -11.46 -22.22
C PRO A 322 -3.70 -9.94 -21.98
N ARG A 323 -4.53 -9.42 -21.07
CA ARG A 323 -4.58 -8.00 -20.72
C ARG A 323 -3.46 -7.61 -19.74
N PHE A 324 -2.94 -8.59 -19.01
CA PHE A 324 -1.89 -8.43 -18.01
C PHE A 324 -0.51 -8.81 -18.52
N GLU A 325 -0.42 -9.38 -19.72
CA GLU A 325 0.86 -9.73 -20.34
C GLU A 325 1.81 -8.51 -20.38
N GLY A 326 3.00 -8.68 -19.79
CA GLY A 326 4.02 -7.65 -19.67
C GLY A 326 3.69 -6.50 -18.71
N LYS A 327 2.59 -6.56 -17.94
CA LYS A 327 2.22 -5.54 -16.97
C LYS A 327 3.01 -5.68 -15.68
N LYS A 328 3.58 -4.56 -15.23
CA LYS A 328 4.47 -4.48 -14.07
C LYS A 328 3.75 -3.91 -12.85
N ALA A 329 3.76 -4.62 -11.74
CA ALA A 329 3.13 -4.20 -10.48
C ALA A 329 4.18 -3.83 -9.42
N LEU A 330 3.98 -2.68 -8.77
CA LEU A 330 4.72 -2.30 -7.56
C LEU A 330 3.84 -2.55 -6.33
N LEU A 331 4.32 -3.39 -5.40
CA LEU A 331 3.58 -3.73 -4.18
C LEU A 331 4.19 -3.06 -2.94
N MET A 332 3.50 -2.08 -2.36
CA MET A 332 3.93 -1.38 -1.14
C MET A 332 2.95 -1.62 0.02
N THR A 333 3.16 -2.70 0.78
CA THR A 333 2.23 -3.15 1.83
C THR A 333 2.88 -3.33 3.21
N GLY A 334 2.05 -3.63 4.21
CA GLY A 334 2.53 -4.05 5.53
C GLY A 334 3.19 -5.43 5.48
N GLY A 335 3.86 -5.82 6.57
CA GLY A 335 4.84 -6.91 6.59
C GLY A 335 4.36 -8.30 6.24
N VAL A 336 3.05 -8.53 6.19
CA VAL A 336 2.47 -9.87 6.12
C VAL A 336 1.58 -10.10 4.91
N LYS A 337 1.31 -9.04 4.12
CA LYS A 337 0.63 -9.15 2.82
C LYS A 337 1.64 -9.18 1.65
N SER A 338 2.93 -9.08 1.92
CA SER A 338 3.93 -8.84 0.88
C SER A 338 4.22 -10.09 0.04
N TRP A 339 4.35 -11.29 0.63
CA TRP A 339 4.58 -12.51 -0.15
C TRP A 339 3.29 -13.09 -0.73
N SER A 340 2.20 -13.10 0.04
CA SER A 340 0.95 -13.72 -0.39
C SER A 340 0.28 -12.97 -1.54
N VAL A 341 0.34 -11.63 -1.54
CA VAL A 341 -0.17 -10.83 -2.66
C VAL A 341 0.78 -10.90 -3.86
N VAL A 342 2.09 -11.14 -3.66
CA VAL A 342 3.00 -11.40 -4.78
C VAL A 342 2.59 -12.68 -5.52
N ALA A 343 2.35 -13.77 -4.79
CA ALA A 343 1.86 -15.01 -5.38
C ALA A 343 0.55 -14.77 -6.16
N ALA A 344 -0.43 -14.11 -5.54
CA ALA A 344 -1.69 -13.76 -6.21
C ALA A 344 -1.49 -12.93 -7.49
N LEU A 345 -0.60 -11.92 -7.49
CA LEU A 345 -0.33 -11.11 -8.67
C LEU A 345 0.34 -11.92 -9.80
N GLN A 346 1.21 -12.87 -9.45
CA GLN A 346 1.84 -13.77 -10.41
C GLN A 346 0.84 -14.77 -11.00
N GLU A 347 -0.06 -15.33 -10.19
CA GLU A 347 -1.17 -16.18 -10.67
C GLU A 347 -2.08 -15.43 -11.66
N ALA A 348 -2.30 -14.13 -11.44
CA ALA A 348 -3.03 -13.26 -12.36
C ALA A 348 -2.28 -12.99 -13.68
N GLY A 349 -0.95 -13.15 -13.70
CA GLY A 349 -0.10 -12.91 -14.87
C GLY A 349 0.62 -11.57 -14.88
N LEU A 350 0.71 -10.86 -13.74
CA LEU A 350 1.51 -9.63 -13.63
C LEU A 350 2.95 -9.93 -13.21
N GLU A 351 3.88 -9.14 -13.75
CA GLU A 351 5.27 -9.09 -13.28
C GLU A 351 5.36 -8.20 -12.04
N VAL A 352 5.76 -8.74 -10.89
CA VAL A 352 6.04 -7.90 -9.72
C VAL A 352 7.46 -7.34 -9.82
N VAL A 353 7.57 -6.02 -9.99
CA VAL A 353 8.87 -5.35 -10.14
C VAL A 353 9.50 -4.95 -8.81
N GLY A 354 8.73 -4.95 -7.73
CA GLY A 354 9.24 -4.61 -6.41
C GLY A 354 8.19 -4.81 -5.33
N THR A 355 8.65 -5.22 -4.15
CA THR A 355 7.79 -5.41 -2.98
C THR A 355 8.44 -4.85 -1.72
N SER A 356 7.65 -4.23 -0.86
CA SER A 356 8.16 -3.71 0.42
C SER A 356 8.38 -4.83 1.43
N VAL A 357 9.58 -4.93 1.98
CA VAL A 357 9.96 -5.94 2.98
C VAL A 357 10.23 -5.33 4.37
N LYS A 358 9.98 -4.02 4.55
CA LYS A 358 10.25 -3.27 5.80
C LYS A 358 9.79 -3.98 7.07
N LYS A 359 8.61 -4.60 6.99
CA LYS A 359 7.91 -5.22 8.11
C LYS A 359 7.88 -6.76 8.00
N SER A 360 8.51 -7.34 6.97
CA SER A 360 8.55 -8.77 6.70
C SER A 360 9.65 -9.46 7.51
N THR A 361 9.45 -10.75 7.77
CA THR A 361 10.45 -11.61 8.42
C THR A 361 11.48 -12.16 7.43
N ASN A 362 12.53 -12.83 7.93
CA ASN A 362 13.51 -13.46 7.04
C ASN A 362 12.87 -14.58 6.21
N GLU A 363 11.99 -15.41 6.79
CA GLU A 363 11.22 -16.41 6.06
C GLU A 363 10.33 -15.80 4.98
N ASP A 364 9.65 -14.69 5.29
CA ASP A 364 8.85 -13.97 4.29
C ASP A 364 9.75 -13.45 3.16
N LYS A 365 10.95 -12.95 3.48
CA LYS A 365 11.93 -12.48 2.49
C LYS A 365 12.45 -13.63 1.62
N GLU A 366 12.69 -14.81 2.19
CA GLU A 366 13.09 -16.00 1.41
C GLU A 366 11.96 -16.46 0.49
N ARG A 367 10.71 -16.55 0.97
CA ARG A 367 9.55 -16.83 0.11
C ARG A 367 9.40 -15.81 -1.01
N ILE A 368 9.63 -14.53 -0.73
CA ILE A 368 9.61 -13.48 -1.75
C ILE A 368 10.70 -13.71 -2.80
N LYS A 369 11.92 -14.09 -2.41
CA LYS A 369 12.99 -14.42 -3.35
C LYS A 369 12.67 -15.65 -4.19
N GLU A 370 12.07 -16.68 -3.59
CA GLU A 370 11.63 -17.88 -4.30
C GLU A 370 10.56 -17.54 -5.36
N LEU A 371 9.60 -16.68 -5.00
CA LEU A 371 8.53 -16.24 -5.91
C LEU A 371 9.03 -15.28 -7.00
N MET A 372 9.81 -14.26 -6.64
CA MET A 372 10.21 -13.18 -7.55
C MET A 372 11.54 -13.45 -8.28
N GLY A 373 12.30 -14.46 -7.89
CA GLY A 373 13.64 -14.75 -8.42
C GLY A 373 14.74 -13.83 -7.86
N HIS A 374 15.98 -14.04 -8.33
CA HIS A 374 17.17 -13.35 -7.81
C HIS A 374 17.22 -11.83 -8.08
N ASP A 375 16.48 -11.34 -9.08
CA ASP A 375 16.39 -9.91 -9.43
C ASP A 375 15.31 -9.14 -8.65
N ALA A 376 14.74 -9.76 -7.61
CA ALA A 376 13.68 -9.16 -6.80
C ALA A 376 14.11 -7.83 -6.14
N HIS A 377 13.49 -6.71 -6.52
CA HIS A 377 13.67 -5.45 -5.82
C HIS A 377 12.90 -5.45 -4.48
N MET A 378 13.56 -5.96 -3.44
CA MET A 378 13.08 -5.92 -2.07
C MET A 378 13.33 -4.55 -1.42
N ILE A 379 12.27 -3.81 -1.17
CA ILE A 379 12.34 -2.42 -0.72
C ILE A 379 12.21 -2.35 0.81
N GLU A 380 13.30 -2.06 1.52
CA GLU A 380 13.25 -1.92 3.00
C GLU A 380 12.68 -0.58 3.45
N ASN A 381 13.00 0.50 2.75
CA ASN A 381 12.43 1.82 2.92
C ASN A 381 12.42 2.50 1.56
N MET A 382 11.33 3.19 1.25
CA MET A 382 11.24 4.05 0.09
C MET A 382 10.50 5.31 0.51
N THR A 383 11.15 6.45 0.30
CA THR A 383 10.56 7.75 0.53
C THR A 383 9.48 8.03 -0.52
N PRO A 384 8.50 8.90 -0.24
CA PRO A 384 7.52 9.31 -1.24
C PRO A 384 8.14 9.86 -2.53
N ARG A 385 9.32 10.50 -2.43
CA ARG A 385 10.04 11.05 -3.58
C ARG A 385 10.63 9.94 -4.46
N GLU A 386 11.33 8.98 -3.87
CA GLU A 386 11.88 7.83 -4.60
C GLU A 386 10.77 7.00 -5.25
N MET A 387 9.66 6.81 -4.53
CA MET A 387 8.47 6.15 -5.05
C MET A 387 7.90 6.89 -6.27
N TYR A 388 7.77 8.22 -6.17
CA TYR A 388 7.34 9.04 -7.30
C TYR A 388 8.27 8.93 -8.50
N GLU A 389 9.59 9.02 -8.30
CA GLU A 389 10.59 8.93 -9.37
C GLU A 389 10.56 7.55 -10.07
N MET A 390 10.41 6.47 -9.30
CA MET A 390 10.24 5.11 -9.83
C MET A 390 8.97 4.97 -10.68
N LEU A 391 7.84 5.45 -10.17
CA LEU A 391 6.55 5.38 -10.86
C LEU A 391 6.54 6.26 -12.12
N LYS A 392 7.07 7.48 -12.03
CA LYS A 392 7.18 8.41 -13.16
C LYS A 392 8.13 7.90 -14.25
N GLY A 393 9.18 7.17 -13.86
CA GLY A 393 10.10 6.50 -14.78
C GLY A 393 9.52 5.28 -15.51
N ALA A 394 8.20 5.04 -15.41
CA ALA A 394 7.48 3.93 -16.03
C ALA A 394 8.02 2.54 -15.67
N LYS A 395 8.56 2.39 -14.45
CA LYS A 395 9.04 1.09 -13.96
C LYS A 395 7.92 0.17 -13.49
N ALA A 396 6.70 0.68 -13.30
CA ALA A 396 5.50 -0.07 -12.96
C ALA A 396 4.27 0.52 -13.66
N ASP A 397 3.36 -0.33 -14.11
CA ASP A 397 2.07 0.01 -14.71
C ASP A 397 0.97 0.24 -13.66
N ILE A 398 1.09 -0.37 -12.48
CA ILE A 398 0.15 -0.22 -11.36
C ILE A 398 0.88 -0.29 -10.03
N MET A 399 0.39 0.45 -9.04
CA MET A 399 0.84 0.35 -7.66
C MET A 399 -0.28 -0.21 -6.76
N LEU A 400 0.02 -1.27 -6.03
CA LEU A 400 -0.84 -1.82 -4.97
C LEU A 400 -0.28 -1.40 -3.62
N SER A 401 -1.01 -0.60 -2.84
CA SER A 401 -0.55 -0.13 -1.54
C SER A 401 -1.69 0.27 -0.61
N GLY A 402 -1.44 1.11 0.41
CA GLY A 402 -2.49 1.70 1.25
C GLY A 402 -2.67 3.20 1.00
N GLY A 403 -3.73 3.81 1.54
CA GLY A 403 -4.13 5.20 1.25
C GLY A 403 -3.03 6.25 1.43
N LYS A 404 -2.07 6.05 2.34
CA LYS A 404 -0.95 6.98 2.56
C LYS A 404 -0.05 7.19 1.32
N SER A 405 0.05 6.19 0.45
CA SER A 405 0.84 6.25 -0.79
C SER A 405 0.00 6.45 -2.04
N GLN A 406 -1.33 6.46 -1.93
CA GLN A 406 -2.27 6.65 -3.04
C GLN A 406 -1.91 7.87 -3.89
N PHE A 407 -1.79 9.04 -3.26
CA PHE A 407 -1.55 10.29 -3.98
C PHE A 407 -0.17 10.36 -4.62
N VAL A 408 0.79 9.54 -4.19
CA VAL A 408 2.10 9.46 -4.84
C VAL A 408 1.95 8.83 -6.22
N ALA A 409 1.23 7.71 -6.33
CA ALA A 409 0.95 7.07 -7.62
C ALA A 409 0.06 7.93 -8.52
N LEU A 410 -1.00 8.52 -7.97
CA LEU A 410 -1.91 9.36 -8.75
C LEU A 410 -1.19 10.60 -9.32
N LYS A 411 -0.30 11.24 -8.55
CA LYS A 411 0.54 12.34 -9.05
C LYS A 411 1.55 11.89 -10.10
N ALA A 412 1.99 10.63 -10.06
CA ALA A 412 2.82 10.03 -11.10
C ALA A 412 2.00 9.58 -12.33
N ALA A 413 0.67 9.78 -12.34
CA ALA A 413 -0.24 9.31 -13.37
C ALA A 413 -0.22 7.78 -13.58
N VAL A 414 0.02 7.04 -12.49
CA VAL A 414 0.03 5.58 -12.44
C VAL A 414 -1.23 5.07 -11.71
N PRO A 415 -1.93 4.07 -12.26
CA PRO A 415 -3.01 3.35 -11.58
C PRO A 415 -2.64 2.92 -10.16
N TRP A 416 -3.61 3.02 -9.25
CA TRP A 416 -3.44 2.63 -7.86
C TRP A 416 -4.62 1.80 -7.38
N LEU A 417 -4.33 0.73 -6.65
CA LEU A 417 -5.32 -0.12 -6.01
C LEU A 417 -4.99 -0.26 -4.52
N ASP A 418 -6.01 -0.09 -3.67
CA ASP A 418 -5.87 -0.34 -2.24
C ASP A 418 -5.92 -1.85 -1.95
N ILE A 419 -4.87 -2.37 -1.33
CA ILE A 419 -4.77 -3.75 -0.84
C ILE A 419 -4.66 -3.82 0.69
N ASN A 420 -4.67 -2.66 1.36
CA ASN A 420 -4.59 -2.52 2.79
C ASN A 420 -5.99 -2.25 3.38
N GLN A 421 -6.06 -1.52 4.50
CA GLN A 421 -7.22 -1.49 5.38
C GLN A 421 -8.39 -0.59 4.94
N GLU A 422 -8.21 0.28 3.93
CA GLU A 422 -9.27 1.20 3.46
C GLU A 422 -9.97 0.67 2.19
N ARG A 423 -9.64 -0.56 1.75
CA ARG A 423 -10.22 -1.19 0.57
C ARG A 423 -11.71 -1.47 0.74
N CYS A 424 -12.44 -1.40 -0.37
CA CYS A 424 -13.89 -1.64 -0.44
C CYS A 424 -14.26 -3.07 -0.87
N HIS A 425 -13.29 -3.88 -1.29
CA HIS A 425 -13.53 -5.22 -1.82
C HIS A 425 -12.75 -6.28 -1.04
N ALA A 426 -13.39 -7.44 -0.86
CA ALA A 426 -12.75 -8.63 -0.32
C ALA A 426 -11.90 -9.31 -1.40
N TYR A 427 -10.65 -9.65 -1.06
CA TYR A 427 -9.72 -10.30 -1.99
C TYR A 427 -9.26 -11.69 -1.54
N MET A 428 -9.81 -12.21 -0.44
CA MET A 428 -9.51 -13.55 0.06
C MET A 428 -10.36 -14.64 -0.58
N GLY A 429 -9.81 -15.85 -0.63
CA GLY A 429 -10.42 -17.03 -1.22
C GLY A 429 -10.47 -16.96 -2.75
N TYR A 430 -11.03 -18.01 -3.35
CA TYR A 430 -11.18 -18.12 -4.79
C TYR A 430 -11.97 -16.95 -5.39
N VAL A 431 -13.10 -16.59 -4.77
CA VAL A 431 -13.96 -15.48 -5.22
C VAL A 431 -13.26 -14.14 -5.08
N GLY A 432 -12.59 -13.91 -3.95
CA GLY A 432 -11.84 -12.69 -3.73
C GLY A 432 -10.67 -12.53 -4.70
N MET A 433 -10.03 -13.63 -5.11
CA MET A 433 -8.95 -13.58 -6.09
C MET A 433 -9.45 -13.15 -7.47
N VAL A 434 -10.59 -13.68 -7.93
CA VAL A 434 -11.25 -13.21 -9.16
C VAL A 434 -11.59 -11.72 -9.04
N LYS A 435 -12.08 -11.28 -7.87
CA LYS A 435 -12.40 -9.88 -7.62
C LYS A 435 -11.17 -8.98 -7.65
N LEU A 436 -10.04 -9.43 -7.11
CA LEU A 436 -8.76 -8.70 -7.17
C LEU A 436 -8.33 -8.48 -8.61
N VAL A 437 -8.38 -9.52 -9.44
CA VAL A 437 -8.08 -9.46 -10.88
C VAL A 437 -9.00 -8.48 -11.60
N GLU A 438 -10.30 -8.53 -11.33
CA GLU A 438 -11.29 -7.62 -11.90
C GLU A 438 -10.95 -6.14 -11.56
N GLU A 439 -10.61 -5.84 -10.31
CA GLU A 439 -10.30 -4.47 -9.87
C GLU A 439 -8.93 -3.97 -10.37
N ILE A 440 -7.95 -4.86 -10.54
CA ILE A 440 -6.68 -4.55 -11.21
C ILE A 440 -6.96 -4.19 -12.68
N ASP A 441 -7.77 -4.98 -13.39
CA ASP A 441 -8.09 -4.71 -14.78
C ASP A 441 -8.86 -3.40 -14.94
N LYS A 442 -9.87 -3.14 -14.11
CA LYS A 442 -10.59 -1.86 -14.12
C LYS A 442 -9.65 -0.68 -13.88
N SER A 443 -8.73 -0.82 -12.93
CA SER A 443 -7.72 0.19 -12.61
C SER A 443 -6.79 0.46 -13.80
N LEU A 444 -6.27 -0.59 -14.44
CA LEU A 444 -5.34 -0.50 -15.57
C LEU A 444 -6.02 -0.01 -16.86
N SER A 445 -7.23 -0.50 -17.15
CA SER A 445 -7.93 -0.27 -18.42
C SER A 445 -8.72 1.04 -18.47
N SER A 446 -8.80 1.77 -17.36
CA SER A 446 -9.54 3.04 -17.30
C SER A 446 -9.10 4.02 -18.40
N PRO A 447 -10.05 4.56 -19.21
CA PRO A 447 -9.73 5.46 -20.31
C PRO A 447 -9.17 6.81 -19.82
N MET A 448 -9.38 7.14 -18.55
CA MET A 448 -8.85 8.35 -17.91
C MET A 448 -7.32 8.43 -18.06
N TRP A 449 -6.60 7.31 -17.98
CA TRP A 449 -5.13 7.32 -18.09
C TRP A 449 -4.65 7.78 -19.46
N LYS A 450 -5.36 7.41 -20.53
CA LYS A 450 -5.07 7.89 -21.89
C LYS A 450 -5.33 9.39 -22.02
N GLN A 451 -6.30 9.93 -21.28
CA GLN A 451 -6.59 11.37 -21.29
C GLN A 451 -5.56 12.15 -20.46
N LEU A 452 -5.25 11.67 -19.26
CA LEU A 452 -4.33 12.30 -18.32
C LEU A 452 -2.89 12.38 -18.84
N ARG A 453 -2.46 11.37 -19.61
CA ARG A 453 -1.10 11.29 -20.17
C ARG A 453 -0.94 12.01 -21.51
N ARG A 454 -1.99 12.63 -22.05
CA ARG A 454 -1.85 13.47 -23.25
C ARG A 454 -1.01 14.71 -22.90
N PRO A 455 -0.12 15.14 -23.80
CA PRO A 455 0.51 16.45 -23.67
C PRO A 455 -0.54 17.53 -23.49
N ALA A 456 -0.23 18.58 -22.74
CA ALA A 456 -1.20 19.62 -22.52
C ALA A 456 -1.52 20.30 -23.87
N PRO A 457 -2.79 20.63 -24.19
CA PRO A 457 -3.15 21.20 -25.48
C PRO A 457 -2.37 22.48 -25.83
N TRP A 458 -2.02 23.28 -24.81
CA TRP A 458 -1.23 24.49 -24.97
C TRP A 458 0.28 24.24 -25.15
N GLU A 459 0.81 23.07 -24.78
CA GLU A 459 2.21 22.70 -25.09
C GLU A 459 2.39 22.41 -26.58
N ALA A 460 1.38 21.81 -27.21
CA ALA A 460 1.35 21.65 -28.66
C ALA A 460 1.29 23.02 -29.37
N PHE A 461 0.51 23.96 -28.83
CA PHE A 461 0.44 25.33 -29.33
C PHE A 461 1.76 26.09 -29.14
N ALA A 462 2.41 25.96 -27.98
CA ALA A 462 3.71 26.58 -27.70
C ALA A 462 4.82 26.05 -28.64
N LYS A 463 4.88 24.72 -28.87
CA LYS A 463 5.81 24.13 -29.85
C LYS A 463 5.51 24.57 -31.28
N ALA A 464 4.23 24.63 -31.66
CA ALA A 464 3.83 25.13 -32.98
C ALA A 464 4.21 26.61 -33.17
N MET A 465 4.06 27.42 -32.12
CA MET A 465 4.50 28.82 -32.13
C MET A 465 6.03 28.97 -32.20
N GLU A 466 6.81 28.20 -31.44
CA GLU A 466 8.28 28.20 -31.56
C GLU A 466 8.73 27.80 -32.98
N GLN A 467 8.10 26.79 -33.57
CA GLN A 467 8.37 26.36 -34.94
C GLN A 467 7.98 27.41 -35.98
N MET A 468 6.90 28.17 -35.77
CA MET A 468 6.51 29.30 -36.61
C MET A 468 7.43 30.52 -36.44
N GLN A 469 8.01 30.72 -35.26
CA GLN A 469 8.91 31.85 -34.96
C GLN A 469 10.36 31.63 -35.42
N SER A 470 10.76 30.38 -35.68
CA SER A 470 12.12 30.01 -36.10
C SER A 470 12.57 30.58 -37.46
N PRO A 471 11.71 30.73 -38.50
CA PRO A 471 12.10 31.45 -39.73
C PRO A 471 11.80 32.95 -39.65
N ALA A 472 10.92 33.39 -38.74
CA ALA A 472 10.44 34.77 -38.67
C ALA A 472 11.45 35.73 -38.02
N THR A 473 12.38 35.23 -37.19
CA THR A 473 13.37 36.07 -36.51
C THR A 473 14.48 36.60 -37.44
N ALA A 474 14.61 36.07 -38.66
CA ALA A 474 15.57 36.56 -39.65
C ALA A 474 15.09 37.80 -40.44
N LEU A 475 13.83 38.22 -40.28
CA LEU A 475 13.20 39.30 -41.07
C LEU A 475 12.98 40.62 -40.30
N ALA A 476 13.41 40.72 -39.05
CA ALA A 476 13.07 41.87 -38.18
C ALA A 476 13.92 43.13 -38.39
N ASP A 477 15.02 43.08 -39.15
CA ASP A 477 15.83 44.25 -39.50
C ASP A 477 16.10 44.27 -41.02
N PRO A 478 15.36 45.09 -41.79
CA PRO A 478 15.55 45.23 -43.24
C PRO A 478 16.99 45.61 -43.63
N ALA A 479 17.68 46.40 -42.79
CA ALA A 479 19.06 46.81 -43.06
C ALA A 479 20.04 45.65 -42.85
N LEU A 480 19.82 44.83 -41.82
CA LEU A 480 20.62 43.63 -41.58
C LEU A 480 20.35 42.53 -42.61
N ALA A 481 19.10 42.40 -43.07
CA ALA A 481 18.70 41.48 -44.13
C ALA A 481 19.39 41.85 -45.45
N GLU A 482 19.43 43.14 -45.79
CA GLU A 482 20.10 43.63 -47.00
C GLU A 482 21.62 43.50 -46.90
N LYS A 483 22.21 43.82 -45.76
CA LYS A 483 23.65 43.59 -45.50
C LYS A 483 24.03 42.11 -45.64
N SER A 484 23.18 41.21 -45.13
CA SER A 484 23.38 39.76 -45.23
C SER A 484 23.19 39.24 -46.66
N ARG A 485 22.25 39.80 -47.43
CA ARG A 485 22.06 39.51 -48.86
C ARG A 485 23.32 39.87 -49.64
N ARG A 486 23.79 41.11 -49.48
CA ARG A 486 24.96 41.64 -50.20
C ARG A 486 26.26 40.93 -49.84
N ALA A 487 26.41 40.45 -48.61
CA ALA A 487 27.59 39.70 -48.17
C ALA A 487 27.68 38.26 -48.72
N ARG A 488 26.63 37.75 -49.40
CA ARG A 488 26.64 36.39 -49.97
C ARG A 488 27.70 36.27 -51.06
N LYS A 489 28.59 35.29 -50.89
CA LYS A 489 29.66 34.99 -51.85
C LYS A 489 29.07 34.35 -53.10
N ILE A 490 29.29 34.99 -54.24
CA ILE A 490 28.81 34.54 -55.56
C ILE A 490 29.96 33.91 -56.34
N CYS A 491 31.16 34.48 -56.29
CA CYS A 491 32.36 33.82 -56.81
C CYS A 491 33.06 33.10 -55.66
N MET A 492 33.03 31.76 -55.67
CA MET A 492 33.73 30.96 -54.66
C MET A 492 35.25 30.92 -54.89
N CYS A 493 35.70 31.11 -56.13
CA CYS A 493 37.13 31.04 -56.49
C CYS A 493 37.95 32.17 -55.86
N ASN A 494 37.43 33.41 -55.92
CA ASN A 494 38.09 34.60 -55.35
C ASN A 494 37.28 35.25 -54.22
N ARG A 495 36.26 34.56 -53.71
CA ARG A 495 35.39 35.01 -52.60
C ARG A 495 34.81 36.41 -52.82
N VAL A 496 34.34 36.69 -54.03
CA VAL A 496 33.64 37.94 -54.36
C VAL A 496 32.18 37.81 -53.94
N ASP A 497 31.68 38.79 -53.18
CA ASP A 497 30.28 38.85 -52.75
C ASP A 497 29.37 39.57 -53.74
N LEU A 498 28.07 39.35 -53.58
CA LEU A 498 27.02 39.92 -54.42
C LEU A 498 27.06 41.45 -54.45
N GLY A 499 27.27 42.09 -53.30
CA GLY A 499 27.32 43.54 -53.20
C GLY A 499 28.42 44.14 -54.07
N THR A 500 29.61 43.53 -54.05
CA THR A 500 30.74 43.95 -54.91
C THR A 500 30.41 43.86 -56.41
N ILE A 501 29.65 42.84 -56.82
CA ILE A 501 29.24 42.64 -58.22
C ILE A 501 28.19 43.67 -58.63
N GLU A 502 27.16 43.89 -57.80
CA GLU A 502 26.11 44.88 -58.05
C GLU A 502 26.68 46.31 -58.10
N ASP A 503 27.60 46.65 -57.19
CA ASP A 503 28.25 47.96 -57.18
C ASP A 503 29.09 48.19 -58.43
N ALA A 504 29.85 47.18 -58.89
CA ALA A 504 30.65 47.29 -60.11
C ALA A 504 29.79 47.47 -61.37
N ILE A 505 28.69 46.73 -61.47
CA ILE A 505 27.72 46.87 -62.57
C ILE A 505 27.15 48.29 -62.58
N TYR A 506 26.72 48.79 -61.42
CA TYR A 506 26.06 50.09 -61.32
C TYR A 506 27.03 51.27 -61.50
N ALA A 507 28.16 51.27 -60.79
CA ALA A 507 29.11 52.37 -60.79
C ALA A 507 29.87 52.50 -62.13
N HIS A 508 30.11 51.38 -62.81
CA HIS A 508 30.88 51.35 -64.06
C HIS A 508 30.05 51.00 -65.30
N ARG A 509 28.71 50.89 -65.15
CA ARG A 509 27.74 50.58 -66.21
C ARG A 509 28.12 49.35 -67.05
N LEU A 510 28.61 48.30 -66.38
CA LEU A 510 29.09 47.08 -67.02
C LEU A 510 27.89 46.26 -67.53
N ARG A 511 27.91 45.85 -68.80
CA ARG A 511 26.76 45.20 -69.47
C ARG A 511 27.03 43.79 -70.00
N SER A 512 28.23 43.25 -69.80
CA SER A 512 28.58 41.88 -70.15
C SER A 512 29.19 41.17 -68.94
N VAL A 513 29.02 39.86 -68.90
CA VAL A 513 29.58 39.02 -67.83
C VAL A 513 31.10 39.15 -67.79
N GLU A 514 31.75 39.21 -68.95
CA GLU A 514 33.20 39.32 -69.08
C GLU A 514 33.71 40.61 -68.44
N ALA A 515 33.06 41.76 -68.72
CA ALA A 515 33.45 43.05 -68.17
C ALA A 515 33.28 43.09 -66.64
N VAL A 516 32.20 42.50 -66.11
CA VAL A 516 31.97 42.39 -64.66
C VAL A 516 33.01 41.49 -64.00
N ARG A 517 33.36 40.36 -64.61
CA ARG A 517 34.35 39.42 -64.08
C ARG A 517 35.75 40.01 -64.08
N GLU A 518 36.12 40.75 -65.12
CA GLU A 518 37.40 41.47 -65.21
C GLU A 518 37.50 42.56 -64.14
N HIS A 519 36.45 43.37 -63.98
CA HIS A 519 36.46 44.48 -63.03
C HIS A 519 36.43 44.02 -61.55
N THR A 520 35.67 42.96 -61.25
CA THR A 520 35.51 42.45 -59.87
C THR A 520 36.48 41.32 -59.53
N ASN A 521 37.32 40.92 -60.47
CA ASN A 521 38.22 39.76 -60.38
C ASN A 521 37.48 38.43 -60.10
N ALA A 522 36.21 38.33 -60.51
CA ALA A 522 35.37 37.13 -60.37
C ALA A 522 35.65 36.12 -61.51
N VAL A 523 36.89 35.62 -61.57
CA VAL A 523 37.41 34.87 -62.73
C VAL A 523 36.94 33.41 -62.83
N GLY A 524 36.26 32.86 -61.83
CA GLY A 524 35.80 31.45 -61.84
C GLY A 524 34.47 31.23 -62.56
N GLY A 525 34.27 30.05 -63.16
CA GLY A 525 32.98 29.69 -63.81
C GLY A 525 31.78 29.58 -62.85
N CYS A 526 32.04 29.51 -61.53
CA CYS A 526 31.00 29.38 -60.50
C CYS A 526 30.04 30.57 -60.38
N CYS A 527 30.44 31.77 -60.84
CA CYS A 527 29.62 32.99 -60.76
C CYS A 527 28.96 33.40 -62.07
N GLN A 528 29.29 32.76 -63.20
CA GLN A 528 28.88 33.19 -64.55
C GLN A 528 27.36 33.32 -64.68
N ARG A 529 26.63 32.22 -64.43
CA ARG A 529 25.15 32.19 -64.51
C ARG A 529 24.48 33.22 -63.61
N ARG A 530 25.07 33.49 -62.44
CA ARG A 530 24.50 34.42 -61.45
C ARG A 530 24.74 35.87 -61.82
N ILE A 531 25.88 36.19 -62.45
CA ILE A 531 26.16 37.51 -63.03
C ILE A 531 25.23 37.75 -64.23
N GLU A 532 25.03 36.75 -65.08
CA GLU A 532 24.03 36.76 -66.16
C GLU A 532 22.64 37.11 -65.64
N GLU A 533 22.18 36.41 -64.59
CA GLU A 533 20.88 36.67 -63.96
C GLU A 533 20.78 38.10 -63.40
N ILE A 534 21.83 38.63 -62.76
CA ILE A 534 21.86 40.00 -62.22
C ILE A 534 21.74 41.03 -63.36
N LEU A 535 22.52 40.88 -64.42
CA LEU A 535 22.51 41.76 -65.59
C LEU A 535 21.15 41.74 -66.32
N VAL A 536 20.46 40.61 -66.32
CA VAL A 536 19.11 40.47 -66.91
C VAL A 536 18.02 41.02 -66.00
N SER A 537 18.22 40.98 -64.67
CA SER A 537 17.25 41.41 -63.67
C SER A 537 17.18 42.92 -63.41
N GLU A 538 17.91 43.75 -64.17
CA GLU A 538 17.84 45.22 -64.03
C GLU A 538 16.38 45.73 -64.18
N PRO A 539 15.83 46.43 -63.17
CA PRO A 539 14.53 47.08 -63.31
C PRO A 539 14.60 48.16 -64.39
N SER A 540 13.57 48.24 -65.24
CA SER A 540 13.42 49.20 -66.34
C SER A 540 13.27 50.67 -65.93
N ALA A 541 13.81 51.09 -64.79
CA ALA A 541 13.59 52.42 -64.19
C ALA A 541 14.75 53.41 -64.37
N MET A 542 15.71 53.19 -65.28
CA MET A 542 16.76 54.18 -65.60
C MET A 542 17.22 54.19 -67.09
N ARG A 543 16.34 53.84 -68.03
CA ARG A 543 16.56 54.14 -69.48
C ARG A 543 16.31 55.60 -69.88
N GLN A 544 16.05 56.51 -68.93
CA GLN A 544 15.91 57.95 -69.16
C GLN A 544 16.80 58.74 -68.21
N ALA A 545 18.08 58.88 -68.57
CA ALA A 545 18.99 59.95 -68.12
C ALA A 545 20.32 59.80 -68.89
N ALA A 546 20.22 59.89 -70.21
CA ALA A 546 21.31 60.15 -71.16
C ALA A 546 20.66 60.47 -72.53
N GLU A 547 19.85 61.53 -72.55
CA GLU A 547 19.99 62.61 -73.53
C GLU A 547 20.64 63.78 -72.79
#